data_AF-A0A1M3MX76-F1
#
_entry.id   AF-A0A1M3MX76-F1
#
_cell.length_a   1.000
_cell.length_b   1.000
_cell.length_c   1.000
_cell.angle_alpha   90.00
_cell.angle_beta   90.00
_cell.angle_gamma   90.00
#
_symmetry.space_group_name_H-M   'P 1'
#
loop_
_entity.id
_entity.type
_entity.pdbx_description
1 polymer ?
#
loop_
_entity_poly.entity_id
_entity_poly.type
_entity_poly.pdbx_seq_one_letter_code
_entity_poly.pdbx_strand_id
1 'polypeptide(L)'
;MTFDAYAPMVDPNLAALGRLLGALAEDAIFGLSTGGGPNMLEGLGRRRGEAYQAILAGHRLNTMSSELDHWLVEMTRAAAPIFPPAWMPMADVLREKVTLEVGARGLRSLFSSKPSEKDVLRVKRLGTLATRVLRAVYVADGPLDNEEQRTVASLVASLGLPDEDAQPLYAEAPIPVEQLDVYGDVEPAFAKALLRGAWLAAVWDSLDPREEHIIRVVANKLNFPAMDLEGLRNDVVQKVEARRLAGQAVVDAIRFVLSDRMPGHGVTLAAKSGAIMIPKRYRDEVMAQVGHGAKVTLARRYTQLSGEDKNMVLGIAWAAALYDDPSIARRALLRARHDRIAQDLGEDGAKPRLGVDEWVNDVLAPAAFPMGAE
;
A
#
# COMPACT_ATOMS: atom_id res chain seq x y z
N MET A 1 -42.21 -14.49 -21.39
CA MET A 1 -40.85 -14.00 -21.04
C MET A 1 -40.65 -12.69 -21.77
N THR A 2 -41.01 -11.58 -21.12
CA THR A 2 -40.76 -10.23 -21.63
C THR A 2 -39.29 -9.92 -21.40
N PHE A 3 -38.50 -9.87 -22.47
CA PHE A 3 -37.20 -9.21 -22.45
C PHE A 3 -37.46 -7.76 -22.02
N ASP A 4 -36.78 -7.32 -20.97
CA ASP A 4 -36.87 -5.97 -20.45
C ASP A 4 -36.23 -5.02 -21.48
N ALA A 5 -37.05 -4.46 -22.36
CA ALA A 5 -36.63 -3.60 -23.47
C ALA A 5 -36.12 -2.22 -23.02
N TYR A 6 -35.98 -2.02 -21.70
CA TYR A 6 -35.58 -0.77 -21.06
C TYR A 6 -34.35 -0.93 -20.16
N ALA A 7 -33.50 -1.94 -20.35
CA ALA A 7 -32.15 -1.82 -19.85
C ALA A 7 -31.48 -0.65 -20.59
N PRO A 8 -31.16 0.48 -19.94
CA PRO A 8 -30.47 1.56 -20.64
C PRO A 8 -29.19 0.97 -21.21
N MET A 9 -28.98 1.11 -22.53
CA MET A 9 -27.67 0.88 -23.11
C MET A 9 -26.71 1.78 -22.34
N VAL A 10 -25.88 1.18 -21.49
CA VAL A 10 -24.85 1.92 -20.77
C VAL A 10 -23.90 2.43 -21.85
N ASP A 11 -23.84 3.75 -22.00
CA ASP A 11 -22.88 4.42 -22.86
C ASP A 11 -21.49 3.80 -22.63
N PRO A 12 -20.86 3.19 -23.67
CA PRO A 12 -19.56 2.54 -23.53
C PRO A 12 -18.48 3.45 -22.94
N ASN A 13 -18.53 4.75 -23.24
CA ASN A 13 -17.58 5.73 -22.71
C ASN A 13 -17.81 5.93 -21.21
N LEU A 14 -19.06 6.07 -20.80
CA LEU A 14 -19.42 6.14 -19.38
C LEU A 14 -19.03 4.87 -18.62
N ALA A 15 -19.20 3.69 -19.22
CA ALA A 15 -18.77 2.42 -18.63
C ALA A 15 -17.24 2.35 -18.48
N ALA A 16 -16.47 2.84 -19.45
CA ALA A 16 -15.01 2.88 -19.39
C ALA A 16 -14.51 3.82 -18.29
N LEU A 17 -15.08 5.03 -18.21
CA LEU A 17 -14.78 5.99 -17.15
C LEU A 17 -15.18 5.47 -15.77
N GLY A 18 -16.29 4.73 -15.66
CA GLY A 18 -16.69 4.05 -14.42
C GLY A 18 -15.66 3.01 -13.97
N ARG A 19 -15.14 2.19 -14.88
CA ARG A 19 -14.05 1.23 -14.56
C ARG A 19 -12.77 1.94 -14.12
N LEU A 20 -12.40 3.03 -14.80
CA LEU A 20 -11.23 3.84 -14.43
C LEU A 20 -11.43 4.48 -13.04
N LEU A 21 -12.62 5.02 -12.76
CA LEU A 21 -12.94 5.58 -11.44
C LEU A 21 -12.81 4.54 -10.33
N GLY A 22 -13.30 3.31 -10.56
CA GLY A 22 -13.11 2.19 -9.63
C GLY A 22 -11.63 1.91 -9.35
N ALA A 23 -10.80 1.84 -10.40
CA ALA A 23 -9.36 1.65 -10.25
C ALA A 23 -8.68 2.83 -9.51
N LEU A 24 -9.06 4.07 -9.80
CA LEU A 24 -8.54 5.25 -9.10
C LEU A 24 -8.92 5.24 -7.62
N ALA A 25 -10.15 4.85 -7.28
CA ALA A 25 -10.57 4.71 -5.89
C ALA A 25 -9.70 3.70 -5.13
N GLU A 26 -9.41 2.55 -5.73
CA GLU A 26 -8.52 1.54 -5.12
C GLU A 26 -7.07 2.01 -5.02
N ASP A 27 -6.56 2.66 -6.07
CA ASP A 27 -5.20 3.22 -6.09
C ASP A 27 -5.05 4.34 -5.05
N ALA A 28 -6.10 5.13 -4.79
CA ALA A 28 -6.12 6.12 -3.71
C ALA A 28 -6.17 5.48 -2.32
N ILE A 29 -6.96 4.41 -2.13
CA ILE A 29 -6.96 3.63 -0.88
C ILE A 29 -5.54 3.14 -0.60
N PHE A 30 -4.86 2.55 -1.59
CA PHE A 30 -3.47 2.14 -1.46
C PHE A 30 -2.54 3.32 -1.16
N GLY A 31 -2.57 4.36 -2.00
CA GLY A 31 -1.67 5.51 -1.92
C GLY A 31 -1.73 6.19 -0.57
N LEU A 32 -2.93 6.45 -0.06
CA LEU A 32 -3.12 7.04 1.26
C LEU A 32 -2.68 6.10 2.38
N SER A 33 -2.90 4.79 2.22
CA SER A 33 -2.43 3.79 3.20
C SER A 33 -0.90 3.78 3.34
N THR A 34 -0.13 4.24 2.35
CA THR A 34 1.34 4.24 2.43
C THR A 34 1.88 5.17 3.52
N GLY A 35 1.10 6.17 3.94
CA GLY A 35 1.54 7.27 4.82
C GLY A 35 2.16 8.46 4.06
N GLY A 36 2.17 8.45 2.72
CA GLY A 36 2.75 9.51 1.89
C GLY A 36 1.86 10.73 1.65
N GLY A 37 0.62 10.73 2.17
CA GLY A 37 -0.33 11.82 2.01
C GLY A 37 -0.76 12.09 0.55
N PRO A 38 -1.30 13.29 0.24
CA PRO A 38 -1.79 13.61 -1.10
C PRO A 38 -0.74 13.56 -2.22
N ASN A 39 0.52 13.89 -1.92
CA ASN A 39 1.62 13.84 -2.90
C ASN A 39 1.84 12.41 -3.46
N MET A 40 1.49 11.40 -2.68
CA MET A 40 1.54 10.01 -3.12
C MET A 40 0.58 9.76 -4.30
N LEU A 41 -0.60 10.38 -4.29
CA LEU A 41 -1.62 10.20 -5.33
C LEU A 41 -1.15 10.75 -6.68
N GLU A 42 -0.62 11.97 -6.70
CA GLU A 42 -0.08 12.59 -7.92
C GLU A 42 1.02 11.74 -8.55
N GLY A 43 2.00 11.30 -7.74
CA GLY A 43 3.08 10.42 -8.20
C GLY A 43 2.55 9.09 -8.74
N LEU A 44 1.57 8.50 -8.05
CA LEU A 44 0.96 7.24 -8.45
C LEU A 44 0.22 7.39 -9.77
N GLY A 45 -0.54 8.47 -9.95
CA GLY A 45 -1.28 8.76 -11.17
C GLY A 45 -0.39 8.83 -12.40
N ARG A 46 0.81 9.43 -12.27
CA ARG A 46 1.81 9.45 -13.36
C ARG A 46 2.36 8.07 -13.67
N ARG A 47 2.70 7.29 -12.64
CA ARG A 47 3.33 5.96 -12.82
C ARG A 47 2.35 4.88 -13.26
N ARG A 48 1.07 5.05 -12.95
CA ARG A 48 -0.04 4.18 -13.35
C ARG A 48 -0.68 4.60 -14.68
N GLY A 49 -0.16 5.63 -15.36
CA GLY A 49 -0.76 6.18 -16.57
C GLY A 49 -1.02 5.14 -17.67
N GLU A 50 -0.08 4.24 -17.93
CA GLU A 50 -0.25 3.16 -18.92
C GLU A 50 -1.37 2.18 -18.54
N ALA A 51 -1.48 1.86 -17.25
CA ALA A 51 -2.55 1.02 -16.74
C ALA A 51 -3.92 1.71 -16.90
N TYR A 52 -4.00 3.01 -16.64
CA TYR A 52 -5.24 3.77 -16.85
C TYR A 52 -5.64 3.78 -18.33
N GLN A 53 -4.69 3.98 -19.25
CA GLN A 53 -4.95 3.88 -20.68
C GLN A 53 -5.42 2.48 -21.09
N ALA A 54 -4.84 1.43 -20.52
CA ALA A 54 -5.26 0.05 -20.78
C ALA A 54 -6.71 -0.20 -20.33
N ILE A 55 -7.14 0.33 -19.18
CA ILE A 55 -8.53 0.24 -18.71
C ILE A 55 -9.51 0.92 -19.69
N LEU A 56 -9.13 2.10 -20.18
CA LEU A 56 -9.93 2.85 -21.17
C LEU A 56 -10.03 2.09 -22.49
N ALA A 57 -8.96 1.40 -22.91
CA ALA A 57 -8.94 0.50 -24.06
C ALA A 57 -9.70 -0.83 -23.82
N GLY A 58 -10.29 -1.03 -22.65
CA GLY A 58 -11.09 -2.21 -22.32
C GLY A 58 -10.29 -3.40 -21.81
N HIS A 59 -8.99 -3.25 -21.55
CA HIS A 59 -8.19 -4.30 -20.94
C HIS A 59 -8.56 -4.47 -19.46
N ARG A 60 -8.60 -5.73 -19.03
CA ARG A 60 -8.74 -6.08 -17.61
C ARG A 60 -7.36 -5.99 -16.95
N LEU A 61 -7.28 -5.25 -15.85
CA LEU A 61 -6.09 -5.18 -15.01
C LEU A 61 -6.35 -5.85 -13.67
N ASN A 62 -5.26 -6.14 -12.96
CA ASN A 62 -5.33 -6.54 -11.56
C ASN A 62 -5.87 -5.39 -10.73
N THR A 63 -6.80 -5.68 -9.84
CA THR A 63 -7.41 -4.69 -8.93
C THR A 63 -7.34 -5.17 -7.49
N MET A 64 -7.46 -4.27 -6.52
CA MET A 64 -7.59 -4.58 -5.10
C MET A 64 -8.75 -5.56 -4.85
N SER A 65 -9.86 -5.37 -5.57
CA SER A 65 -11.09 -6.14 -5.38
C SER A 65 -11.03 -7.54 -6.00
N SER A 66 -10.31 -7.74 -7.11
CA SER A 66 -10.27 -9.01 -7.86
C SER A 66 -8.98 -9.80 -7.70
N GLU A 67 -7.80 -9.17 -7.75
CA GLU A 67 -6.49 -9.83 -7.73
C GLU A 67 -5.54 -9.14 -6.73
N LEU A 68 -5.96 -9.06 -5.46
CA LEU A 68 -5.27 -8.32 -4.40
C LEU A 68 -3.75 -8.55 -4.38
N ASP A 69 -3.29 -9.79 -4.47
CA ASP A 69 -1.87 -10.10 -4.31
C ASP A 69 -1.02 -9.53 -5.45
N HIS A 70 -1.44 -9.77 -6.69
CA HIS A 70 -0.76 -9.24 -7.87
C HIS A 70 -0.84 -7.72 -7.93
N TRP A 71 -2.02 -7.16 -7.64
CA TRP A 71 -2.21 -5.71 -7.58
C TRP A 71 -1.32 -5.08 -6.51
N LEU A 72 -1.19 -5.68 -5.32
CA LEU A 72 -0.36 -5.12 -4.26
C LEU A 72 1.13 -5.11 -4.65
N VAL A 73 1.63 -6.14 -5.32
CA VAL A 73 3.01 -6.18 -5.86
C VAL A 73 3.22 -5.06 -6.88
N GLU A 74 2.27 -4.86 -7.79
CA GLU A 74 2.32 -3.80 -8.80
C GLU A 74 2.30 -2.40 -8.16
N MET A 75 1.42 -2.18 -7.17
CA MET A 75 1.26 -0.90 -6.51
C MET A 75 2.44 -0.56 -5.60
N THR A 76 2.99 -1.54 -4.88
CA THR A 76 4.21 -1.36 -4.06
C THR A 76 5.40 -0.97 -4.92
N ARG A 77 5.59 -1.63 -6.07
CA ARG A 77 6.59 -1.24 -7.08
C ARG A 77 6.36 0.18 -7.60
N ALA A 78 5.12 0.53 -7.94
CA ALA A 78 4.79 1.86 -8.42
C ALA A 78 5.07 2.94 -7.35
N ALA A 79 4.88 2.63 -6.07
CA ALA A 79 5.08 3.56 -4.97
C ALA A 79 6.52 3.68 -4.47
N ALA A 80 7.35 2.66 -4.69
CA ALA A 80 8.74 2.62 -4.22
C ALA A 80 9.56 3.90 -4.49
N PRO A 81 9.51 4.55 -5.67
CA PRO A 81 10.28 5.78 -5.92
C PRO A 81 9.61 7.06 -5.40
N ILE A 82 8.34 7.00 -5.00
CA ILE A 82 7.57 8.17 -4.52
C ILE A 82 7.61 8.19 -2.99
N PHE A 83 7.04 7.15 -2.39
CA PHE A 83 6.95 6.95 -0.95
C PHE A 83 6.75 5.45 -0.69
N PRO A 84 7.82 4.69 -0.42
CA PRO A 84 7.71 3.28 -0.04
C PRO A 84 6.69 3.09 1.09
N PRO A 85 5.76 2.12 0.96
CA PRO A 85 4.67 1.96 1.92
C PRO A 85 5.19 1.75 3.34
N ALA A 86 4.80 2.62 4.28
CA ALA A 86 5.33 2.60 5.64
C ALA A 86 5.02 1.32 6.42
N TRP A 87 4.01 0.56 5.98
CA TRP A 87 3.64 -0.73 6.54
C TRP A 87 4.42 -1.90 5.94
N MET A 88 5.10 -1.72 4.81
CA MET A 88 5.85 -2.80 4.16
C MET A 88 7.22 -2.97 4.81
N PRO A 89 7.57 -4.17 5.31
CA PRO A 89 8.93 -4.48 5.72
C PRO A 89 9.94 -4.14 4.64
N MET A 90 11.10 -3.62 5.07
CA MET A 90 12.17 -3.12 4.19
C MET A 90 11.81 -1.87 3.35
N ALA A 91 10.67 -1.21 3.57
CA ALA A 91 10.37 0.06 2.88
C ALA A 91 11.43 1.14 3.11
N ASP A 92 12.02 1.22 4.31
CA ASP A 92 13.08 2.17 4.60
C ASP A 92 14.37 1.87 3.83
N VAL A 93 14.63 0.61 3.44
CA VAL A 93 15.75 0.28 2.55
C VAL A 93 15.57 0.94 1.18
N LEU A 94 14.34 0.94 0.67
CA LEU A 94 14.02 1.63 -0.59
C LEU A 94 14.22 3.16 -0.46
N ARG A 95 13.90 3.73 0.72
CA ARG A 95 14.14 5.16 1.04
C ARG A 95 15.63 5.52 1.06
N GLU A 96 16.50 4.59 1.46
CA GLU A 96 17.96 4.69 1.32
C GLU A 96 18.47 4.51 -0.13
N LYS A 97 17.56 4.76 -1.10
CA LYS A 97 17.81 4.75 -2.54
C LYS A 97 18.28 3.38 -3.03
N VAL A 98 17.84 2.29 -2.42
CA VAL A 98 18.07 0.92 -2.89
C VAL A 98 16.93 0.50 -3.81
N THR A 99 16.79 1.23 -4.92
CA THR A 99 15.80 0.98 -5.96
C THR A 99 16.24 1.67 -7.25
N LEU A 100 16.00 1.00 -8.38
CA LEU A 100 16.21 1.53 -9.73
C LEU A 100 14.94 2.14 -10.32
N GLU A 101 13.80 2.07 -9.62
CA GLU A 101 12.51 2.60 -10.10
C GLU A 101 12.48 4.13 -10.25
N VAL A 102 13.48 4.83 -9.67
CA VAL A 102 13.71 6.27 -9.87
C VAL A 102 14.34 6.56 -11.24
N GLY A 103 14.88 5.55 -11.94
CA GLY A 103 15.59 5.70 -13.21
C GLY A 103 16.95 6.41 -13.06
N ALA A 104 17.51 6.86 -14.18
CA ALA A 104 18.72 7.68 -14.20
C ALA A 104 18.52 8.99 -13.42
N ARG A 105 19.58 9.47 -12.73
CA ARG A 105 19.54 10.69 -11.90
C ARG A 105 20.52 11.77 -12.38
N GLY A 106 20.21 13.02 -12.06
CA GLY A 106 21.06 14.18 -12.35
C GLY A 106 21.17 14.46 -13.85
N LEU A 107 22.28 15.05 -14.31
CA LEU A 107 22.48 15.39 -15.73
C LEU A 107 22.29 14.20 -16.69
N ARG A 108 22.45 12.95 -16.23
CA ARG A 108 22.24 11.76 -17.07
C ARG A 108 20.78 11.50 -17.42
N SER A 109 19.83 11.92 -16.59
CA SER A 109 18.39 11.75 -16.91
C SER A 109 17.98 12.56 -18.13
N LEU A 110 18.77 13.57 -18.53
CA LEU A 110 18.59 14.35 -19.75
C LEU A 110 19.00 13.58 -21.02
N PHE A 111 19.83 12.54 -20.89
CA PHE A 111 20.45 11.83 -22.02
C PHE A 111 20.15 10.32 -22.05
N SER A 112 19.75 9.72 -20.93
CA SER A 112 19.38 8.31 -20.85
C SER A 112 18.44 8.05 -19.68
N SER A 113 17.49 7.15 -19.87
CA SER A 113 16.63 6.61 -18.81
C SER A 113 17.25 5.39 -18.11
N LYS A 114 18.36 4.83 -18.64
CA LYS A 114 18.96 3.61 -18.10
C LYS A 114 19.81 3.90 -16.85
N PRO A 115 19.67 3.11 -15.77
CA PRO A 115 20.53 3.22 -14.59
C PRO A 115 21.98 2.86 -14.93
N SER A 116 22.94 3.36 -14.14
CA SER A 116 24.36 3.01 -14.34
C SER A 116 24.66 1.60 -13.83
N GLU A 117 25.66 0.92 -14.42
CA GLU A 117 26.10 -0.40 -13.94
C GLU A 117 26.46 -0.39 -12.45
N LYS A 118 27.05 0.71 -11.95
CA LYS A 118 27.35 0.91 -10.53
C LYS A 118 26.09 0.93 -9.67
N ASP A 119 25.03 1.61 -10.13
CA ASP A 119 23.75 1.65 -9.41
C ASP A 119 23.09 0.27 -9.41
N VAL A 120 23.10 -0.43 -10.55
CA VAL A 120 22.58 -1.80 -10.67
C VAL A 120 23.30 -2.72 -9.69
N LEU A 121 24.64 -2.72 -9.67
CA LEU A 121 25.43 -3.54 -8.74
C LEU A 121 25.15 -3.19 -7.28
N ARG A 122 24.98 -1.90 -6.94
CA ARG A 122 24.62 -1.47 -5.58
C ARG A 122 23.25 -1.99 -5.17
N VAL A 123 22.23 -1.81 -6.02
CA VAL A 123 20.86 -2.27 -5.74
C VAL A 123 20.79 -3.79 -5.70
N LYS A 124 21.47 -4.49 -6.60
CA LYS A 124 21.59 -5.95 -6.56
C LYS A 124 22.19 -6.40 -5.24
N ARG A 125 23.38 -5.90 -4.86
CA ARG A 125 24.06 -6.29 -3.62
C ARG A 125 23.19 -6.04 -2.37
N LEU A 126 22.69 -4.82 -2.21
CA LEU A 126 21.97 -4.41 -1.01
C LEU A 126 20.52 -4.95 -0.98
N GLY A 127 19.87 -5.01 -2.14
CA GLY A 127 18.53 -5.57 -2.31
C GLY A 127 18.50 -7.09 -2.08
N THR A 128 19.51 -7.83 -2.55
CA THR A 128 19.68 -9.25 -2.23
C THR A 128 19.82 -9.45 -0.72
N LEU A 129 20.66 -8.67 -0.04
CA LEU A 129 20.81 -8.75 1.42
C LEU A 129 19.48 -8.45 2.13
N ALA A 130 18.76 -7.40 1.73
CA ALA A 130 17.47 -7.06 2.31
C ALA A 130 16.41 -8.15 2.13
N THR A 131 16.35 -8.73 0.93
CA THR A 131 15.41 -9.82 0.61
C THR A 131 15.72 -11.07 1.42
N ARG A 132 17.00 -11.44 1.54
CA ARG A 132 17.44 -12.61 2.31
C ARG A 132 17.20 -12.44 3.81
N VAL A 133 17.47 -11.26 4.37
CA VAL A 133 17.17 -10.95 5.78
C VAL A 133 15.66 -11.03 6.03
N LEU A 134 14.85 -10.45 5.15
CA LEU A 134 13.39 -10.52 5.27
C LEU A 134 12.89 -11.97 5.28
N ARG A 135 13.36 -12.80 4.33
CA ARG A 135 13.02 -14.23 4.31
C ARG A 135 13.50 -14.95 5.57
N ALA A 136 14.72 -14.70 6.02
CA ALA A 136 15.26 -15.35 7.21
C ALA A 136 14.44 -15.06 8.47
N VAL A 137 13.90 -13.84 8.58
CA VAL A 137 12.95 -13.49 9.66
C VAL A 137 11.66 -14.29 9.50
N TYR A 138 10.98 -14.20 8.35
CA TYR A 138 9.70 -14.88 8.15
C TYR A 138 9.78 -16.41 8.28
N VAL A 139 10.90 -17.04 7.92
CA VAL A 139 11.00 -18.50 8.07
C VAL A 139 11.45 -18.96 9.45
N ALA A 140 11.68 -18.04 10.38
CA ALA A 140 12.16 -18.38 11.71
C ALA A 140 11.10 -19.17 12.50
N ASP A 141 9.82 -18.94 12.24
CA ASP A 141 8.72 -19.58 12.94
C ASP A 141 7.98 -20.67 12.15
N GLY A 142 8.14 -20.72 10.82
CA GLY A 142 7.59 -21.75 9.94
C GLY A 142 7.89 -21.50 8.46
N PRO A 143 7.27 -22.25 7.53
CA PRO A 143 7.34 -21.94 6.10
C PRO A 143 6.62 -20.62 5.77
N LEU A 144 7.10 -19.90 4.75
CA LEU A 144 6.48 -18.65 4.28
C LEU A 144 5.01 -18.86 3.89
N ASP A 145 4.12 -18.06 4.45
CA ASP A 145 2.74 -18.01 4.02
C ASP A 145 2.54 -17.15 2.75
N ASN A 146 1.30 -17.09 2.25
CA ASN A 146 0.99 -16.34 1.03
C ASN A 146 1.23 -14.82 1.16
N GLU A 147 1.00 -14.25 2.34
CA GLU A 147 1.20 -12.82 2.60
C GLU A 147 2.68 -12.48 2.69
N GLU A 148 3.48 -13.31 3.35
CA GLU A 148 4.93 -13.15 3.43
C GLU A 148 5.58 -13.33 2.07
N GLN A 149 5.15 -14.32 1.29
CA GLN A 149 5.58 -14.50 -0.11
C GLN A 149 5.24 -13.26 -0.95
N ARG A 150 4.03 -12.71 -0.80
CA ARG A 150 3.62 -11.46 -1.45
C ARG A 150 4.48 -10.28 -1.01
N THR A 151 4.78 -10.12 0.28
CA THR A 151 5.64 -9.04 0.78
C THR A 151 7.06 -9.14 0.23
N VAL A 152 7.61 -10.35 0.17
CA VAL A 152 8.91 -10.59 -0.46
C VAL A 152 8.85 -10.23 -1.94
N ALA A 153 7.80 -10.64 -2.66
CA ALA A 153 7.61 -10.29 -4.07
C ALA A 153 7.49 -8.78 -4.29
N SER A 154 6.75 -8.08 -3.43
CA SER A 154 6.64 -6.61 -3.41
C SER A 154 7.98 -5.93 -3.22
N LEU A 155 8.82 -6.42 -2.31
CA LEU A 155 10.17 -5.90 -2.11
C LEU A 155 11.02 -6.10 -3.37
N VAL A 156 11.08 -7.32 -3.90
CA VAL A 156 11.89 -7.64 -5.10
C VAL A 156 11.44 -6.79 -6.30
N ALA A 157 10.14 -6.69 -6.54
CA ALA A 157 9.58 -5.85 -7.60
C ALA A 157 9.96 -4.37 -7.41
N SER A 158 9.95 -3.87 -6.18
CA SER A 158 10.30 -2.49 -5.84
C SER A 158 11.79 -2.16 -5.99
N LEU A 159 12.68 -3.15 -6.08
CA LEU A 159 14.10 -2.92 -6.38
C LEU A 159 14.29 -2.40 -7.82
N GLY A 160 13.36 -2.71 -8.73
CA GLY A 160 13.46 -2.31 -10.15
C GLY A 160 14.63 -2.95 -10.90
N LEU A 161 15.12 -4.09 -10.43
CA LEU A 161 16.20 -4.82 -11.08
C LEU A 161 15.77 -5.37 -12.44
N PRO A 162 16.69 -5.52 -13.41
CA PRO A 162 16.44 -6.27 -14.63
C PRO A 162 15.97 -7.70 -14.32
N ASP A 163 15.17 -8.30 -15.21
CA ASP A 163 14.57 -9.62 -14.98
C ASP A 163 15.62 -10.71 -14.68
N GLU A 164 16.78 -10.67 -15.34
CA GLU A 164 17.88 -11.60 -15.10
C GLU A 164 18.44 -11.56 -13.67
N ASP A 165 18.34 -10.41 -13.00
CA ASP A 165 18.79 -10.20 -11.63
C ASP A 165 17.65 -10.39 -10.62
N ALA A 166 16.41 -10.06 -11.00
CA ALA A 166 15.24 -10.18 -10.14
C ALA A 166 14.71 -11.63 -10.05
N GLN A 167 14.70 -12.38 -11.16
CA GLN A 167 14.18 -13.76 -11.20
C GLN A 167 14.84 -14.70 -10.19
N PRO A 168 16.18 -14.72 -10.06
CA PRO A 168 16.83 -15.52 -9.02
C PRO A 168 16.34 -15.16 -7.62
N LEU A 169 16.06 -13.88 -7.35
CA LEU A 169 15.56 -13.44 -6.05
C LEU A 169 14.15 -13.94 -5.78
N TYR A 170 13.26 -14.08 -6.75
CA TYR A 170 11.93 -14.65 -6.52
C TYR A 170 11.99 -16.14 -6.16
N ALA A 171 12.88 -16.89 -6.80
CA ALA A 171 12.99 -18.34 -6.64
C ALA A 171 13.95 -18.78 -5.50
N GLU A 172 14.74 -17.87 -4.95
CA GLU A 172 15.74 -18.18 -3.92
C GLU A 172 15.08 -18.71 -2.64
N ALA A 173 15.53 -19.90 -2.23
CA ALA A 173 15.15 -20.49 -0.95
C ALA A 173 15.74 -19.69 0.22
N PRO A 174 15.08 -19.69 1.40
CA PRO A 174 15.61 -19.03 2.59
C PRO A 174 17.01 -19.56 2.95
N ILE A 175 17.90 -18.64 3.31
CA ILE A 175 19.27 -18.95 3.74
C ILE A 175 19.34 -18.78 5.26
N PRO A 176 19.90 -19.75 6.01
CA PRO A 176 20.12 -19.61 7.45
C PRO A 176 20.90 -18.35 7.79
N VAL A 177 20.49 -17.63 8.84
CA VAL A 177 21.07 -16.33 9.18
C VAL A 177 22.57 -16.40 9.45
N GLU A 178 23.06 -17.51 10.00
CA GLU A 178 24.48 -17.75 10.27
C GLU A 178 25.30 -17.77 8.98
N GLN A 179 24.71 -18.26 7.88
CA GLN A 179 25.29 -18.35 6.54
C GLN A 179 25.07 -17.08 5.71
N LEU A 180 24.31 -16.10 6.21
CA LEU A 180 24.17 -14.82 5.52
C LEU A 180 25.47 -14.04 5.59
N ASP A 181 26.03 -13.77 4.41
CA ASP A 181 27.20 -12.94 4.26
C ASP A 181 26.81 -11.47 4.06
N VAL A 182 27.51 -10.59 4.79
CA VAL A 182 27.46 -9.15 4.58
C VAL A 182 28.72 -8.76 3.82
N TYR A 183 28.60 -8.53 2.52
CA TYR A 183 29.74 -8.24 1.65
C TYR A 183 30.05 -6.75 1.55
N GLY A 184 31.29 -6.39 1.90
CA GLY A 184 31.81 -5.03 1.82
C GLY A 184 31.20 -4.08 2.84
N ASP A 185 31.53 -2.80 2.71
CA ASP A 185 31.04 -1.79 3.64
C ASP A 185 29.53 -1.55 3.44
N VAL A 186 28.82 -1.58 4.57
CA VAL A 186 27.41 -1.23 4.68
C VAL A 186 27.29 0.12 5.36
N GLU A 187 26.65 1.07 4.68
CA GLU A 187 26.41 2.40 5.22
C GLU A 187 25.51 2.32 6.48
N PRO A 188 25.80 3.08 7.55
CA PRO A 188 25.02 3.03 8.80
C PRO A 188 23.52 3.28 8.61
N ALA A 189 23.16 4.17 7.67
CA ALA A 189 21.76 4.45 7.35
C ALA A 189 21.04 3.23 6.78
N PHE A 190 21.68 2.50 5.85
CA PHE A 190 21.15 1.25 5.31
C PHE A 190 21.06 0.17 6.40
N ALA A 191 22.08 0.00 7.24
CA ALA A 191 22.05 -0.98 8.32
C ALA A 191 20.87 -0.73 9.28
N LYS A 192 20.64 0.54 9.65
CA LYS A 192 19.48 0.95 10.44
C LYS A 192 18.15 0.66 9.75
N ALA A 193 18.05 0.98 8.45
CA ALA A 193 16.85 0.72 7.65
C ALA A 193 16.54 -0.78 7.52
N LEU A 194 17.57 -1.60 7.31
CA LEU A 194 17.47 -3.05 7.22
C LEU A 194 16.96 -3.66 8.53
N LEU A 195 17.58 -3.30 9.66
CA LEU A 195 17.22 -3.84 10.97
C LEU A 195 15.82 -3.36 11.41
N ARG A 196 15.45 -2.13 11.10
CA ARG A 196 14.08 -1.65 11.32
C ARG A 196 13.07 -2.43 10.48
N GLY A 197 13.38 -2.71 9.21
CA GLY A 197 12.54 -3.53 8.34
C GLY A 197 12.39 -4.96 8.84
N ALA A 198 13.46 -5.54 9.38
CA ALA A 198 13.45 -6.87 10.00
C ALA A 198 12.58 -6.91 11.27
N TRP A 199 12.70 -5.91 12.14
CA TRP A 199 11.79 -5.76 13.29
C TRP A 199 10.34 -5.55 12.85
N LEU A 200 10.09 -4.77 11.79
CA LEU A 200 8.74 -4.55 11.29
C LEU A 200 8.11 -5.85 10.80
N ALA A 201 8.86 -6.69 10.08
CA ALA A 201 8.40 -8.02 9.65
C ALA A 201 7.94 -8.87 10.85
N ALA A 202 8.81 -9.03 11.85
CA ALA A 202 8.52 -9.84 13.04
C ALA A 202 7.32 -9.32 13.86
N VAL A 203 7.25 -8.00 14.07
CA VAL A 203 6.19 -7.40 14.91
C VAL A 203 4.84 -7.34 14.18
N TRP A 204 4.82 -7.41 12.84
CA TRP A 204 3.60 -7.32 12.04
C TRP A 204 2.65 -8.51 12.25
N ASP A 205 3.20 -9.72 12.44
CA ASP A 205 2.41 -10.94 12.64
C ASP A 205 2.36 -11.42 14.09
N SER A 206 3.48 -11.52 14.79
CA SER A 206 3.55 -11.68 16.24
C SER A 206 5.00 -11.99 16.57
N LEU A 207 5.67 -11.08 17.28
CA LEU A 207 7.09 -11.22 17.57
C LEU A 207 7.41 -12.57 18.25
N ASP A 208 8.08 -13.46 17.52
CA ASP A 208 8.56 -14.75 18.00
C ASP A 208 10.04 -14.63 18.46
N PRO A 209 10.44 -15.30 19.57
CA PRO A 209 11.83 -15.28 20.03
C PRO A 209 12.87 -15.75 18.98
N ARG A 210 12.46 -16.61 18.04
CA ARG A 210 13.31 -17.10 16.94
C ARG A 210 13.57 -15.99 15.94
N GLU A 211 12.57 -15.21 15.56
CA GLU A 211 12.73 -14.03 14.70
C GLU A 211 13.64 -12.98 15.36
N GLU A 212 13.45 -12.74 16.66
CA GLU A 212 14.31 -11.85 17.43
C GLU A 212 15.77 -12.31 17.39
N HIS A 213 16.01 -13.62 17.52
CA HIS A 213 17.35 -14.19 17.39
C HIS A 213 17.97 -13.88 16.01
N ILE A 214 17.22 -14.11 14.92
CA ILE A 214 17.66 -13.77 13.56
C ILE A 214 18.09 -12.30 13.46
N ILE A 215 17.24 -11.38 13.95
CA ILE A 215 17.50 -9.94 13.88
C ILE A 215 18.77 -9.57 14.66
N ARG A 216 18.99 -10.16 15.84
CA ARG A 216 20.20 -9.95 16.65
C ARG A 216 21.46 -10.49 15.95
N VAL A 217 21.39 -11.64 15.29
CA VAL A 217 22.52 -12.17 14.50
C VAL A 217 22.86 -11.23 13.34
N VAL A 218 21.86 -10.71 12.61
CA VAL A 218 22.08 -9.73 11.53
C VAL A 218 22.69 -8.44 12.09
N ALA A 219 22.19 -7.94 13.22
CA ALA A 219 22.74 -6.74 13.86
C ALA A 219 24.22 -6.91 14.23
N ASN A 220 24.59 -8.06 14.78
CA ASN A 220 25.98 -8.39 15.10
C ASN A 220 26.86 -8.42 13.84
N LYS A 221 26.39 -9.05 12.76
CA LYS A 221 27.11 -9.07 11.46
C LYS A 221 27.31 -7.67 10.86
N LEU A 222 26.43 -6.72 11.18
CA LEU A 222 26.51 -5.33 10.77
C LEU A 222 27.31 -4.44 11.75
N ASN A 223 27.80 -4.99 12.85
CA ASN A 223 28.38 -4.23 13.96
C ASN A 223 27.43 -3.14 14.49
N PHE A 224 26.12 -3.40 14.50
CA PHE A 224 25.12 -2.44 14.94
C PHE A 224 25.00 -2.43 16.47
N PRO A 225 25.03 -1.26 17.15
CA PRO A 225 25.00 -1.21 18.61
C PRO A 225 23.71 -1.82 19.21
N ALA A 226 23.86 -2.65 20.24
CA ALA A 226 22.73 -3.33 20.88
C ALA A 226 21.70 -2.36 21.48
N MET A 227 22.14 -1.26 22.09
CA MET A 227 21.23 -0.23 22.62
C MET A 227 20.39 0.43 21.52
N ASP A 228 21.00 0.72 20.37
CA ASP A 228 20.29 1.30 19.24
C ASP A 228 19.30 0.28 18.64
N LEU A 229 19.63 -1.01 18.68
CA LEU A 229 18.74 -2.08 18.23
C LEU A 229 17.46 -2.16 19.08
N GLU A 230 17.58 -2.03 20.40
CA GLU A 230 16.41 -1.98 21.29
C GLU A 230 15.56 -0.72 21.07
N GLY A 231 16.20 0.42 20.79
CA GLY A 231 15.51 1.63 20.36
C GLY A 231 14.66 1.40 19.11
N LEU A 232 15.24 0.75 18.09
CA LEU A 232 14.51 0.39 16.86
C LEU A 232 13.32 -0.54 17.12
N ARG A 233 13.50 -1.55 17.99
CA ARG A 233 12.43 -2.47 18.37
C ARG A 233 11.24 -1.71 18.97
N ASN A 234 11.51 -0.84 19.94
CA ASN A 234 10.47 -0.06 20.62
C ASN A 234 9.74 0.89 19.66
N ASP A 235 10.48 1.58 18.79
CA ASP A 235 9.91 2.46 17.77
C ASP A 235 8.96 1.70 16.82
N VAL A 236 9.36 0.50 16.39
CA VAL A 236 8.56 -0.34 15.49
C VAL A 236 7.29 -0.82 16.19
N VAL A 237 7.38 -1.30 17.42
CA VAL A 237 6.21 -1.76 18.20
C VAL A 237 5.19 -0.62 18.34
N GLN A 238 5.63 0.59 18.70
CA GLN A 238 4.74 1.75 18.81
C GLN A 238 4.07 2.09 17.48
N LYS A 239 4.81 2.03 16.36
CA LYS A 239 4.26 2.28 15.02
C LYS A 239 3.21 1.24 14.64
N VAL A 240 3.44 -0.05 14.92
CA VAL A 240 2.48 -1.12 14.64
C VAL A 240 1.19 -0.95 15.46
N GLU A 241 1.29 -0.53 16.72
CA GLU A 241 0.10 -0.20 17.54
C GLU A 241 -0.69 1.00 17.01
N ALA A 242 -0.01 2.10 16.69
CA ALA A 242 -0.65 3.27 16.09
C ALA A 242 -1.36 2.90 14.78
N ARG A 243 -0.70 2.05 13.99
CA ARG A 243 -1.21 1.56 12.72
C ARG A 243 -2.45 0.69 12.86
N ARG A 244 -2.49 -0.22 13.85
CA ARG A 244 -3.68 -1.02 14.18
C ARG A 244 -4.90 -0.14 14.37
N LEU A 245 -4.77 0.90 15.19
CA LEU A 245 -5.87 1.79 15.51
C LEU A 245 -6.36 2.57 14.27
N ALA A 246 -5.43 3.08 13.46
CA ALA A 246 -5.77 3.78 12.22
C ALA A 246 -6.46 2.85 11.20
N GLY A 247 -5.98 1.61 11.06
CA GLY A 247 -6.61 0.59 10.20
C GLY A 247 -8.03 0.24 10.65
N GLN A 248 -8.26 0.09 11.96
CA GLN A 248 -9.60 -0.14 12.51
C GLN A 248 -10.55 1.04 12.21
N ALA A 249 -10.06 2.27 12.37
CA ALA A 249 -10.82 3.48 12.02
C ALA A 249 -11.18 3.54 10.54
N VAL A 250 -10.26 3.14 9.64
CA VAL A 250 -10.54 3.03 8.19
C VAL A 250 -11.66 2.02 7.91
N VAL A 251 -11.59 0.82 8.48
CA VAL A 251 -12.60 -0.23 8.27
C VAL A 251 -13.98 0.27 8.69
N ASP A 252 -14.08 0.90 9.85
CA ASP A 252 -15.34 1.45 10.35
C ASP A 252 -15.83 2.63 9.51
N ALA A 253 -14.94 3.52 9.09
CA ALA A 253 -15.30 4.67 8.26
C ALA A 253 -15.85 4.23 6.89
N ILE A 254 -15.19 3.28 6.21
CA ILE A 254 -15.67 2.72 4.93
C ILE A 254 -17.05 2.09 5.12
N ARG A 255 -17.22 1.23 6.13
CA ARG A 255 -18.50 0.56 6.40
C ARG A 255 -19.63 1.52 6.74
N PHE A 256 -19.33 2.62 7.42
CA PHE A 256 -20.32 3.63 7.74
C PHE A 256 -20.73 4.43 6.50
N VAL A 257 -19.76 4.93 5.74
CA VAL A 257 -20.00 5.73 4.53
C VAL A 257 -20.75 4.91 3.48
N LEU A 258 -20.35 3.65 3.30
CA LEU A 258 -20.96 2.69 2.37
C LEU A 258 -22.01 1.79 3.03
N SER A 259 -22.66 2.24 4.10
CA SER A 259 -23.64 1.43 4.86
C SER A 259 -24.83 0.92 4.05
N ASP A 260 -25.13 1.53 2.90
CA ASP A 260 -26.17 1.09 1.97
C ASP A 260 -25.66 0.17 0.83
N ARG A 261 -24.39 -0.22 0.88
CA ARG A 261 -23.72 -1.18 -0.01
C ARG A 261 -23.19 -2.38 0.79
N MET A 262 -23.95 -2.79 1.80
CA MET A 262 -23.66 -3.89 2.72
C MET A 262 -24.81 -4.92 2.68
N PRO A 263 -24.60 -6.16 2.18
CA PRO A 263 -23.35 -6.67 1.58
C PRO A 263 -23.06 -6.01 0.22
N GLY A 264 -21.83 -6.16 -0.28
CA GLY A 264 -21.38 -5.57 -1.54
C GLY A 264 -20.05 -4.82 -1.39
N HIS A 265 -19.87 -3.73 -2.15
CA HIS A 265 -18.63 -2.95 -2.16
C HIS A 265 -18.19 -2.46 -0.77
N GLY A 266 -19.14 -2.12 0.12
CA GLY A 266 -18.79 -1.70 1.48
C GLY A 266 -18.08 -2.79 2.29
N VAL A 267 -18.43 -4.07 2.08
CA VAL A 267 -17.79 -5.21 2.73
C VAL A 267 -16.41 -5.45 2.10
N THR A 268 -16.36 -5.53 0.77
CA THR A 268 -15.13 -5.84 0.03
C THR A 268 -14.06 -4.79 0.26
N LEU A 269 -14.38 -3.50 0.09
CA LEU A 269 -13.41 -2.42 0.26
C LEU A 269 -12.93 -2.34 1.71
N ALA A 270 -13.83 -2.46 2.69
CA ALA A 270 -13.43 -2.46 4.10
C ALA A 270 -12.49 -3.62 4.43
N ALA A 271 -12.78 -4.84 3.95
CA ALA A 271 -11.94 -6.01 4.17
C ALA A 271 -10.57 -5.86 3.51
N LYS A 272 -10.51 -5.40 2.26
CA LYS A 272 -9.26 -5.23 1.52
C LYS A 272 -8.41 -4.08 2.08
N SER A 273 -9.00 -2.94 2.42
CA SER A 273 -8.29 -1.86 3.14
C SER A 273 -7.78 -2.34 4.50
N GLY A 274 -8.58 -3.12 5.23
CA GLY A 274 -8.17 -3.75 6.47
C GLY A 274 -6.97 -4.69 6.30
N ALA A 275 -6.94 -5.51 5.25
CA ALA A 275 -5.82 -6.39 4.94
C ALA A 275 -4.51 -5.63 4.70
N ILE A 276 -4.57 -4.45 4.09
CA ILE A 276 -3.40 -3.60 3.82
C ILE A 276 -2.93 -2.87 5.08
N MET A 277 -3.87 -2.37 5.89
CA MET A 277 -3.55 -1.43 6.96
C MET A 277 -3.35 -2.09 8.32
N ILE A 278 -4.07 -3.16 8.62
CA ILE A 278 -4.10 -3.76 9.95
C ILE A 278 -3.01 -4.83 10.02
N PRO A 279 -2.11 -4.74 11.02
CA PRO A 279 -1.11 -5.78 11.28
C PRO A 279 -1.78 -7.15 11.42
N LYS A 280 -1.18 -8.19 10.83
CA LYS A 280 -1.77 -9.53 10.69
C LYS A 280 -2.28 -10.07 12.02
N ARG A 281 -1.53 -9.87 13.09
CA ARG A 281 -1.87 -10.25 14.48
C ARG A 281 -3.20 -9.74 15.03
N TYR A 282 -3.70 -8.64 14.48
CA TYR A 282 -4.94 -7.98 14.91
C TYR A 282 -6.07 -8.14 13.90
N ARG A 283 -5.79 -8.78 12.75
CA ARG A 283 -6.68 -8.73 11.61
C ARG A 283 -7.94 -9.55 11.85
N ASP A 284 -7.84 -10.73 12.43
CA ASP A 284 -8.99 -11.62 12.66
C ASP A 284 -10.05 -10.96 13.56
N GLU A 285 -9.62 -10.31 14.65
CA GLU A 285 -10.51 -9.60 15.57
C GLU A 285 -11.27 -8.47 14.86
N VAL A 286 -10.56 -7.65 14.08
CA VAL A 286 -11.17 -6.50 13.39
C VAL A 286 -12.03 -6.95 12.21
N MET A 287 -11.57 -7.93 11.44
CA MET A 287 -12.27 -8.45 10.26
C MET A 287 -13.52 -9.25 10.62
N ALA A 288 -13.56 -9.89 11.79
CA ALA A 288 -14.77 -10.52 12.28
C ALA A 288 -15.95 -9.53 12.24
N GLN A 289 -15.75 -8.28 12.65
CA GLN A 289 -16.81 -7.27 12.65
C GLN A 289 -17.37 -6.96 11.25
N VAL A 290 -16.52 -7.07 10.21
CA VAL A 290 -16.91 -6.90 8.81
C VAL A 290 -17.83 -8.05 8.37
N GLY A 291 -17.44 -9.29 8.70
CA GLY A 291 -18.19 -10.51 8.34
C GLY A 291 -19.57 -10.61 9.00
N HIS A 292 -19.74 -10.10 10.21
CA HIS A 292 -21.03 -10.10 10.92
C HIS A 292 -22.05 -9.09 10.37
N GLY A 293 -21.63 -8.14 9.52
CA GLY A 293 -22.54 -7.14 8.93
C GLY A 293 -23.16 -6.15 9.92
N ALA A 294 -22.65 -6.07 11.15
CA ALA A 294 -23.17 -5.15 12.16
C ALA A 294 -23.10 -3.69 11.67
N LYS A 295 -24.10 -2.88 12.03
CA LYS A 295 -24.06 -1.45 11.74
C LYS A 295 -22.95 -0.79 12.56
N VAL A 296 -22.18 0.09 11.91
CA VAL A 296 -21.17 0.89 12.60
C VAL A 296 -21.85 2.00 13.38
N THR A 297 -21.54 2.11 14.67
CA THR A 297 -21.96 3.21 15.54
C THR A 297 -20.81 4.20 15.71
N LEU A 298 -21.10 5.47 15.48
CA LEU A 298 -20.19 6.58 15.75
C LEU A 298 -20.27 6.91 17.24
N ALA A 299 -19.12 6.87 17.90
CA ALA A 299 -19.03 6.96 19.36
C ALA A 299 -17.68 7.55 19.80
N ARG A 300 -17.05 8.35 18.94
CA ARG A 300 -15.76 9.01 19.17
C ARG A 300 -14.66 8.04 19.61
N ARG A 301 -14.62 6.83 19.02
CA ARG A 301 -13.73 5.73 19.40
C ARG A 301 -12.25 5.97 19.06
N TYR A 302 -11.99 6.90 18.14
CA TYR A 302 -10.67 7.10 17.52
C TYR A 302 -10.15 8.54 17.69
N THR A 303 -10.59 9.26 18.72
CA THR A 303 -10.17 10.66 18.96
C THR A 303 -8.68 10.84 19.21
N GLN A 304 -8.02 9.77 19.67
CA GLN A 304 -6.59 9.68 19.99
C GLN A 304 -5.68 9.52 18.77
N LEU A 305 -6.23 9.33 17.57
CA LEU A 305 -5.44 9.32 16.33
C LEU A 305 -4.75 10.68 16.13
N SER A 306 -3.57 10.66 15.50
CA SER A 306 -2.90 11.88 15.07
C SER A 306 -3.73 12.59 13.99
N GLY A 307 -3.52 13.90 13.79
CA GLY A 307 -4.18 14.63 12.70
C GLY A 307 -3.84 14.07 11.31
N GLU A 308 -2.62 13.55 11.12
CA GLU A 308 -2.22 12.88 9.89
C GLU A 308 -3.00 11.58 9.67
N ASP A 309 -3.12 10.75 10.71
CA ASP A 309 -3.89 9.50 10.64
C ASP A 309 -5.39 9.76 10.40
N LYS A 310 -5.96 10.80 11.04
CA LYS A 310 -7.36 11.20 10.79
C LYS A 310 -7.57 11.63 9.34
N ASN A 311 -6.66 12.42 8.79
CA ASN A 311 -6.71 12.83 7.38
C ASN A 311 -6.58 11.62 6.44
N MET A 312 -5.69 10.67 6.74
CA MET A 312 -5.58 9.42 5.99
C MET A 312 -6.89 8.62 6.06
N VAL A 313 -7.47 8.42 7.25
CA VAL A 313 -8.73 7.69 7.43
C VAL A 313 -9.84 8.31 6.59
N LEU A 314 -9.99 9.64 6.67
CA LEU A 314 -11.01 10.39 5.94
C LEU A 314 -10.78 10.35 4.43
N GLY A 315 -9.53 10.44 3.98
CA GLY A 315 -9.20 10.33 2.55
C GLY A 315 -9.52 8.95 2.00
N ILE A 316 -9.16 7.88 2.72
CA ILE A 316 -9.44 6.50 2.32
C ILE A 316 -10.95 6.24 2.30
N ALA A 317 -11.69 6.71 3.32
CA ALA A 317 -13.14 6.60 3.36
C ALA A 317 -13.81 7.33 2.19
N TRP A 318 -13.27 8.48 1.77
CA TRP A 318 -13.77 9.20 0.61
C TRP A 318 -13.42 8.50 -0.71
N ALA A 319 -12.19 7.99 -0.86
CA ALA A 319 -11.79 7.20 -2.03
C ALA A 319 -12.73 5.99 -2.20
N ALA A 320 -13.02 5.25 -1.12
CA ALA A 320 -14.00 4.17 -1.14
C ALA A 320 -15.41 4.63 -1.52
N ALA A 321 -15.83 5.83 -1.11
CA ALA A 321 -17.12 6.41 -1.45
C ALA A 321 -17.26 6.68 -2.96
N LEU A 322 -16.16 6.95 -3.66
CA LEU A 322 -16.15 7.25 -5.09
C LEU A 322 -16.16 6.00 -5.99
N TYR A 323 -16.11 4.80 -5.42
CA TYR A 323 -15.82 3.57 -6.16
C TYR A 323 -16.84 3.18 -7.25
N ASP A 324 -18.16 3.30 -7.01
CA ASP A 324 -19.19 2.68 -7.88
C ASP A 324 -20.12 3.67 -8.62
N ASP A 325 -20.65 4.69 -7.94
CA ASP A 325 -21.68 5.58 -8.49
C ASP A 325 -21.24 7.06 -8.44
N PRO A 326 -20.91 7.66 -9.59
CA PRO A 326 -20.45 9.05 -9.65
C PRO A 326 -21.58 10.08 -9.63
N SER A 327 -22.86 9.69 -9.51
CA SER A 327 -23.98 10.63 -9.60
C SER A 327 -23.93 11.70 -8.52
N ILE A 328 -24.37 12.92 -8.88
CA ILE A 328 -24.36 14.08 -7.96
C ILE A 328 -25.19 13.78 -6.70
N ALA A 329 -26.35 13.12 -6.87
CA ALA A 329 -27.22 12.76 -5.75
C ALA A 329 -26.54 11.77 -4.79
N ARG A 330 -25.87 10.74 -5.33
CA ARG A 330 -25.09 9.78 -4.53
C ARG A 330 -23.96 10.49 -3.79
N ARG A 331 -23.15 11.29 -4.49
CA ARG A 331 -22.04 12.03 -3.90
C ARG A 331 -22.48 12.95 -2.76
N ALA A 332 -23.62 13.63 -2.89
CA ALA A 332 -24.16 14.47 -1.82
C ALA A 332 -24.50 13.67 -0.54
N LEU A 333 -25.12 12.49 -0.70
CA LEU A 333 -25.42 11.60 0.42
C LEU A 333 -24.15 11.06 1.09
N LEU A 334 -23.19 10.59 0.29
CA LEU A 334 -21.93 10.05 0.80
C LEU A 334 -21.09 11.13 1.47
N ARG A 335 -21.10 12.36 0.96
CA ARG A 335 -20.50 13.53 1.60
C ARG A 335 -21.08 13.78 2.99
N ALA A 336 -22.39 13.78 3.13
CA ALA A 336 -23.02 13.97 4.45
C ALA A 336 -22.62 12.87 5.45
N ARG A 337 -22.43 11.63 5.00
CA ARG A 337 -21.94 10.53 5.86
C ARG A 337 -20.46 10.69 6.19
N HIS A 338 -19.64 11.08 5.22
CA HIS A 338 -18.22 11.36 5.42
C HIS A 338 -18.00 12.50 6.43
N ASP A 339 -18.76 13.60 6.31
CA ASP A 339 -18.68 14.73 7.24
C ASP A 339 -19.08 14.30 8.68
N ARG A 340 -19.99 13.32 8.85
CA ARG A 340 -20.29 12.73 10.16
C ARG A 340 -19.12 11.92 10.75
N ILE A 341 -18.38 11.18 9.91
CA ILE A 341 -17.14 10.52 10.35
C ILE A 341 -16.11 11.55 10.80
N ALA A 342 -15.92 12.62 10.01
CA ALA A 342 -14.99 13.68 10.35
C ALA A 342 -15.32 14.32 11.71
N GLN A 343 -16.60 14.62 11.95
CA GLN A 343 -17.06 15.11 13.26
C GLN A 343 -16.83 14.11 14.40
N ASP A 344 -17.00 12.81 14.16
CA ASP A 344 -16.74 11.77 15.17
C ASP A 344 -15.25 11.64 15.51
N LEU A 345 -14.37 11.83 14.53
CA LEU A 345 -12.91 11.89 14.71
C LEU A 345 -12.43 13.22 15.31
N GLY A 346 -13.27 14.25 15.29
CA GLY A 346 -12.92 15.61 15.71
C GLY A 346 -12.02 16.32 14.72
N GLU A 347 -12.27 16.15 13.42
CA GLU A 347 -11.49 16.72 12.31
C GLU A 347 -12.41 17.33 11.24
N ASP A 348 -11.86 18.14 10.33
CA ASP A 348 -12.56 18.61 9.13
C ASP A 348 -12.31 17.66 7.95
N GLY A 349 -13.39 17.09 7.41
CA GLY A 349 -13.34 16.20 6.25
C GLY A 349 -13.07 16.89 4.92
N ALA A 350 -13.15 18.23 4.85
CA ALA A 350 -13.05 18.96 3.59
C ALA A 350 -11.68 18.80 2.92
N LYS A 351 -10.59 18.96 3.67
CA LYS A 351 -9.22 18.87 3.15
C LYS A 351 -8.89 17.49 2.55
N PRO A 352 -9.05 16.36 3.27
CA PRO A 352 -8.73 15.06 2.71
C PRO A 352 -9.67 14.67 1.55
N ARG A 353 -10.93 15.11 1.57
CA ARG A 353 -11.85 14.95 0.44
C ARG A 353 -11.36 15.69 -0.80
N LEU A 354 -11.03 16.98 -0.67
CA LEU A 354 -10.63 17.83 -1.78
C LEU A 354 -9.40 17.25 -2.50
N GLY A 355 -8.38 16.81 -1.77
CA GLY A 355 -7.18 16.24 -2.39
C GLY A 355 -7.45 14.96 -3.19
N VAL A 356 -8.42 14.14 -2.77
CA VAL A 356 -8.83 12.95 -3.53
C VAL A 356 -9.68 13.35 -4.74
N ASP A 357 -10.62 14.29 -4.59
CA ASP A 357 -11.46 14.77 -5.69
C ASP A 357 -10.62 15.44 -6.79
N GLU A 358 -9.69 16.31 -6.42
CA GLU A 358 -8.75 16.98 -7.34
C GLU A 358 -7.95 15.94 -8.13
N TRP A 359 -7.32 14.99 -7.43
CA TRP A 359 -6.55 13.94 -8.09
C TRP A 359 -7.39 13.08 -9.05
N VAL A 360 -8.59 12.66 -8.64
CA VAL A 360 -9.50 11.90 -9.50
C VAL A 360 -9.87 12.71 -10.73
N ASN A 361 -10.17 14.00 -10.59
CA ASN A 361 -10.50 14.88 -11.70
C ASN A 361 -9.31 15.09 -12.65
N ASP A 362 -8.10 15.26 -12.11
CA ASP A 362 -6.86 15.44 -12.87
C ASP A 362 -6.55 14.23 -13.76
N VAL A 363 -6.99 13.03 -13.37
CA VAL A 363 -6.84 11.83 -14.20
C VAL A 363 -8.04 11.62 -15.12
N LEU A 364 -9.27 11.76 -14.62
CA LEU A 364 -10.48 11.47 -15.41
C LEU A 364 -10.76 12.50 -16.49
N ALA A 365 -10.53 13.80 -16.25
CA ALA A 365 -10.87 14.83 -17.23
C ALA A 365 -10.04 14.72 -18.52
N PRO A 366 -8.70 14.53 -18.47
CA PRO A 366 -7.91 14.25 -19.68
C PRO A 366 -8.29 12.94 -20.36
N ALA A 367 -8.68 11.90 -19.60
CA ALA A 367 -9.13 10.63 -20.13
C ALA A 367 -10.46 10.74 -20.90
N ALA A 368 -11.39 11.58 -20.41
CA ALA A 368 -12.68 11.81 -21.03
C ALA A 368 -12.62 12.73 -22.25
N PHE A 369 -11.65 13.66 -22.31
CA PHE A 369 -11.52 14.65 -23.39
C PHE A 369 -11.58 14.06 -24.82
N PRO A 370 -10.81 13.02 -25.18
CA PRO A 370 -10.89 12.45 -26.53
C PRO A 370 -12.21 11.70 -26.80
N MET A 371 -12.94 11.29 -25.76
CA MET A 371 -14.19 10.52 -25.89
C MET A 371 -15.41 11.39 -26.23
N GLY A 372 -15.31 12.72 -26.05
CA GLY A 372 -16.38 13.66 -26.38
C GLY A 372 -16.31 14.22 -27.81
N ALA A 373 -15.34 13.75 -28.61
CA ALA A 373 -15.14 14.18 -30.00
C ALA A 373 -15.87 13.28 -31.03
N GLU A 374 -16.38 12.13 -30.58
CA GLU A 374 -17.25 11.22 -31.32
C GLU A 374 -18.72 11.52 -31.00
#